data_AF-A0A1A0UDC1-F1
#
_entry.id   AF-A0A1A0UDC1-F1
#
_cell.length_a   1.000
_cell.length_b   1.000
_cell.length_c   1.000
_cell.angle_alpha   90.00
_cell.angle_beta   90.00
_cell.angle_gamma   90.00
#
_symmetry.space_group_name_H-M   'P 1'
#
loop_
_entity.id
_entity.type
_entity.pdbx_description
1 polymer ?
#
loop_
_entity_poly.entity_id
_entity_poly.type
_entity_poly.pdbx_seq_one_letter_code
_entity_poly.pdbx_strand_id
1 'polypeptide(L)'
;MIGAYGRPLAAELVAAVAEFLETDVRAATSGQVNFHARVAANALRIVERELLDESEAESREALADLGFADEEELGAAIRAGELDGRAREVTACLRTLVRRRVAAAHPGYDSD
;
A
#
# COMPACT_ATOMS: atom_id res chain seq x y z
N MET A 1 -9.17 -17.61 0.70
CA MET A 1 -10.27 -17.01 -0.08
C MET A 1 -10.09 -17.41 -1.55
N ILE A 2 -11.13 -17.87 -2.25
CA ILE A 2 -11.08 -18.11 -3.70
C ILE A 2 -11.62 -16.82 -4.35
N GLY A 3 -10.84 -16.20 -5.23
CA GLY A 3 -11.27 -14.97 -5.91
C GLY A 3 -12.45 -15.22 -6.84
N ALA A 4 -13.06 -14.15 -7.37
CA ALA A 4 -14.19 -14.26 -8.31
C ALA A 4 -13.90 -15.15 -9.54
N TYR A 5 -12.62 -15.34 -9.86
CA TYR A 5 -12.15 -16.14 -11.00
C TYR A 5 -11.47 -17.46 -10.59
N GLY A 6 -11.52 -17.85 -9.32
CA GLY A 6 -10.83 -19.04 -8.84
C GLY A 6 -9.41 -18.78 -8.34
N ARG A 7 -8.55 -19.79 -8.52
CA ARG A 7 -7.10 -19.70 -8.34
C ARG A 7 -6.43 -19.70 -9.73
N PRO A 8 -5.27 -19.04 -9.89
CA PRO A 8 -4.57 -18.21 -8.91
C PRO A 8 -5.27 -16.86 -8.63
N LEU A 9 -5.02 -16.28 -7.45
CA LEU A 9 -5.43 -14.93 -7.10
C LEU A 9 -4.58 -13.89 -7.83
N ALA A 10 -5.07 -12.65 -7.91
CA ALA A 10 -4.32 -11.54 -8.50
C ALA A 10 -2.94 -11.35 -7.84
N ALA A 11 -2.86 -11.42 -6.51
CA ALA A 11 -1.60 -11.34 -5.78
C ALA A 11 -0.62 -12.46 -6.18
N GLU A 12 -1.13 -13.69 -6.39
CA GLU A 12 -0.29 -14.84 -6.80
C GLU A 12 0.23 -14.69 -8.22
N LEU A 13 -0.59 -14.14 -9.14
CA LEU A 13 -0.15 -13.83 -10.49
C LEU A 13 0.93 -12.75 -10.49
N VAL A 14 0.73 -11.68 -9.71
CA VAL A 14 1.71 -10.59 -9.56
C VAL A 14 3.02 -11.13 -8.97
N ALA A 15 2.95 -11.97 -7.94
CA ALA A 15 4.11 -12.60 -7.32
C ALA A 15 4.91 -13.46 -8.32
N ALA A 16 4.22 -14.28 -9.12
CA ALA A 16 4.86 -15.12 -10.13
C ALA A 16 5.59 -14.29 -11.22
N VAL A 17 5.01 -13.17 -11.65
CA VAL A 17 5.66 -12.27 -12.61
C VAL A 17 6.86 -11.55 -11.98
N ALA A 18 6.73 -11.08 -10.73
CA ALA A 18 7.83 -10.45 -10.01
C ALA A 18 9.02 -11.41 -9.86
N GLU A 19 8.75 -12.68 -9.50
CA GLU A 19 9.78 -13.72 -9.39
C GLU A 19 10.50 -13.94 -10.72
N PHE A 20 9.77 -14.16 -11.82
CA PHE A 20 10.35 -14.33 -13.16
C PHE A 20 11.24 -13.14 -13.58
N LEU A 21 10.84 -11.91 -13.24
CA LEU A 21 11.65 -10.72 -13.49
C LEU A 21 12.92 -10.71 -12.63
N GLU A 22 12.83 -11.11 -11.36
CA GLU A 22 13.95 -11.15 -10.41
C GLU A 22 14.98 -12.24 -10.75
N THR A 23 14.51 -13.35 -11.31
CA THR A 23 15.31 -14.55 -11.64
C THR A 23 15.72 -14.55 -13.11
N ASP A 24 14.88 -15.08 -13.98
CA ASP A 24 15.20 -15.47 -15.34
C ASP A 24 15.55 -14.26 -16.21
N VAL A 25 14.74 -13.20 -16.13
CA VAL A 25 14.97 -11.99 -16.94
C VAL A 25 16.26 -11.30 -16.51
N ARG A 26 16.53 -11.21 -15.21
CA ARG A 26 17.78 -10.61 -14.72
C ARG A 26 18.99 -11.49 -15.01
N ALA A 27 18.87 -12.82 -15.01
CA ALA A 27 19.95 -13.70 -15.42
C ALA A 27 20.25 -13.57 -16.94
N ALA A 28 19.22 -13.34 -17.74
CA ALA A 28 19.33 -13.27 -19.21
C ALA A 28 19.68 -11.87 -19.76
N THR A 29 19.66 -10.82 -18.94
CA THR A 29 19.84 -9.42 -19.39
C THR A 29 20.89 -8.67 -18.59
N SER A 30 21.46 -7.62 -19.18
CA SER A 30 22.45 -6.74 -18.55
C SER A 30 22.12 -5.26 -18.81
N GLY A 31 22.89 -4.36 -18.18
CA GLY A 31 22.76 -2.92 -18.38
C GLY A 31 21.36 -2.38 -18.02
N GLN A 32 20.84 -1.49 -18.86
CA GLN A 32 19.59 -0.77 -18.61
C GLN A 32 18.38 -1.70 -18.49
N VAL A 33 18.30 -2.77 -19.30
CA VAL A 33 17.17 -3.71 -19.26
C VAL A 33 17.15 -4.48 -17.94
N ASN A 34 18.33 -4.93 -17.46
CA ASN A 34 18.43 -5.60 -16.16
C ASN A 34 17.98 -4.68 -15.01
N PHE A 35 18.37 -3.41 -15.06
CA PHE A 35 17.95 -2.40 -14.09
C PHE A 35 16.42 -2.22 -14.11
N HIS A 36 15.81 -2.05 -15.29
CA HIS A 36 14.36 -1.92 -15.40
C HIS A 36 13.61 -3.18 -14.97
N ALA A 37 14.16 -4.38 -15.18
CA ALA A 37 13.58 -5.62 -14.65
C ALA A 37 13.50 -5.61 -13.12
N ARG A 38 14.57 -5.15 -12.45
CA ARG A 38 14.56 -4.96 -10.99
C ARG A 38 13.54 -3.90 -10.54
N VAL A 39 13.44 -2.77 -11.25
CA VAL A 39 12.46 -1.72 -10.93
C VAL A 39 11.04 -2.25 -11.08
N ALA A 40 10.75 -2.96 -12.17
CA ALA A 40 9.45 -3.55 -12.43
C ALA A 40 9.08 -4.61 -11.38
N ALA A 41 10.03 -5.48 -11.01
CA ALA A 41 9.82 -6.44 -9.93
C ALA A 41 9.47 -5.74 -8.61
N ASN A 42 10.23 -4.71 -8.21
CA ASN A 42 9.92 -3.95 -7.00
C ASN A 42 8.53 -3.31 -7.03
N ALA A 43 8.12 -2.75 -8.18
CA ALA A 43 6.78 -2.19 -8.35
C ALA A 43 5.69 -3.27 -8.20
N LEU A 44 5.89 -4.46 -8.79
CA LEU A 44 4.98 -5.59 -8.62
C LEU A 44 4.94 -6.08 -7.17
N ARG A 45 6.05 -6.08 -6.44
CA ARG A 45 6.07 -6.40 -5.00
C ARG A 45 5.27 -5.40 -4.17
N ILE A 46 5.23 -4.12 -4.56
CA ILE A 46 4.36 -3.13 -3.90
C ILE A 46 2.89 -3.50 -4.16
N VAL A 47 2.52 -3.75 -5.41
CA VAL A 47 1.15 -4.15 -5.79
C VAL A 47 0.73 -5.45 -5.11
N GLU A 48 1.64 -6.43 -4.99
CA GLU A 48 1.39 -7.67 -4.25
C GLU A 48 0.99 -7.39 -2.80
N ARG A 49 1.73 -6.51 -2.10
CA ARG A 49 1.41 -6.12 -0.72
C ARG A 49 0.10 -5.36 -0.62
N GLU A 50 -0.20 -4.47 -1.57
CA GLU A 50 -1.50 -3.77 -1.62
C GLU A 50 -2.66 -4.76 -1.81
N LEU A 51 -2.49 -5.79 -2.64
CA LEU A 51 -3.52 -6.82 -2.87
C LEU A 51 -3.71 -7.76 -1.67
N LEU A 52 -2.68 -7.91 -0.83
CA LEU A 52 -2.71 -8.74 0.39
C LEU A 52 -3.03 -7.93 1.66
N ASP A 53 -3.25 -6.62 1.52
CA ASP A 53 -3.44 -5.73 2.65
C ASP A 53 -4.81 -5.92 3.31
N GLU A 54 -4.80 -6.37 4.56
CA GLU A 54 -6.00 -6.60 5.38
C GLU A 54 -6.28 -5.43 6.35
N SER A 55 -5.46 -4.37 6.35
CA SER A 55 -5.56 -3.22 7.27
C SER A 55 -6.59 -2.17 6.85
N GLU A 56 -7.39 -2.45 5.81
CA GLU A 56 -8.44 -1.55 5.36
C GLU A 56 -9.48 -1.27 6.46
N ALA A 57 -9.81 -2.29 7.26
CA ALA A 57 -10.76 -2.13 8.37
C ALA A 57 -10.25 -1.15 9.43
N GLU A 58 -8.97 -1.24 9.81
CA GLU A 58 -8.34 -0.33 10.77
C GLU A 58 -8.32 1.12 10.25
N SER A 59 -8.07 1.29 8.94
CA SER A 59 -8.13 2.60 8.29
C SER A 59 -9.52 3.22 8.35
N ARG A 60 -10.57 2.41 8.07
CA ARG A 60 -11.96 2.85 8.15
C ARG A 60 -12.37 3.19 9.59
N GLU A 61 -11.93 2.41 10.55
CA GLU A 61 -12.19 2.67 11.98
C GLU A 61 -11.55 3.99 12.44
N ALA A 62 -10.28 4.24 12.09
CA ALA A 62 -9.60 5.49 12.41
C ALA A 62 -10.29 6.74 11.83
N LEU A 63 -10.85 6.63 10.62
CA LEU A 63 -11.64 7.71 10.00
C LEU A 63 -12.99 7.89 10.70
N ALA A 64 -13.68 6.78 11.00
CA ALA A 64 -14.97 6.79 11.68
C ALA A 64 -14.87 7.40 13.09
N ASP A 65 -13.78 7.16 13.82
CA ASP A 65 -13.51 7.76 15.14
C ASP A 65 -13.41 9.30 15.09
N LEU A 66 -13.00 9.86 13.94
CA LEU A 66 -13.02 11.30 13.71
C LEU A 66 -14.37 11.83 13.24
N GLY A 67 -15.26 10.95 12.80
CA GLY A 67 -16.58 11.26 12.26
C GLY A 67 -16.64 11.36 10.73
N PHE A 68 -15.68 10.77 10.01
CA PHE A 68 -15.61 10.84 8.55
C PHE A 68 -15.76 9.47 7.91
N ALA A 69 -16.45 9.41 6.76
CA ALA A 69 -16.64 8.18 6.01
C ALA A 69 -15.39 7.82 5.18
N ASP A 70 -14.63 8.83 4.74
CA ASP A 70 -13.45 8.68 3.91
C ASP A 70 -12.41 9.80 4.11
N GLU A 71 -11.28 9.65 3.44
CA GLU A 71 -10.17 10.62 3.49
C GLU A 71 -10.48 11.92 2.72
N GLU A 72 -11.43 11.91 1.79
CA GLU A 72 -11.82 13.12 1.04
C GLU A 72 -12.58 14.07 1.96
N GLU A 73 -13.55 13.56 2.70
CA GLU A 73 -14.29 14.30 3.73
C GLU A 73 -13.35 14.83 4.82
N LEU A 74 -12.47 13.98 5.36
CA LEU A 74 -11.46 14.41 6.34
C LEU A 74 -10.58 15.54 5.77
N GLY A 75 -10.10 15.39 4.54
CA GLY A 75 -9.27 16.40 3.87
C GLY A 75 -9.99 17.73 3.67
N ALA A 76 -11.30 17.70 3.38
CA ALA A 76 -12.12 18.89 3.28
C ALA A 76 -12.27 19.61 4.63
N ALA A 77 -12.56 18.87 5.70
CA ALA A 77 -12.70 19.42 7.05
C ALA A 77 -11.40 20.03 7.59
N ILE A 78 -10.25 19.38 7.34
CA ILE A 78 -8.93 19.94 7.67
C ILE A 78 -8.72 21.29 6.95
N ARG A 79 -9.02 21.38 5.66
CA ARG A 79 -8.87 22.62 4.89
C ARG A 79 -9.83 23.73 5.36
N ALA A 80 -11.00 23.36 5.87
CA ALA A 80 -11.98 24.28 6.42
C ALA A 80 -11.65 24.77 7.83
N GLY A 81 -10.64 24.20 8.50
CA GLY A 81 -10.25 24.53 9.88
C GLY A 81 -11.18 23.93 10.95
N GLU A 82 -12.07 23.01 10.57
CA GLU A 82 -13.06 22.41 11.47
C GLU A 82 -12.42 21.51 12.55
N LEU A 83 -11.16 21.14 12.35
CA LEU A 83 -10.40 20.23 13.22
C LEU A 83 -9.23 20.91 13.96
N ASP A 84 -9.13 22.24 13.92
CA ASP A 84 -8.00 22.98 14.52
C ASP A 84 -7.83 22.74 16.03
N GLY A 85 -8.92 22.42 16.73
CA GLY A 85 -8.92 22.03 18.15
C GLY A 85 -8.60 20.55 18.44
N ARG A 86 -8.51 19.71 17.39
CA ARG A 86 -8.45 18.24 17.46
C ARG A 86 -7.14 17.67 16.91
N ALA A 87 -6.08 18.47 16.86
CA ALA A 87 -4.82 18.13 16.18
C ALA A 87 -4.22 16.77 16.59
N ARG A 88 -4.34 16.37 17.87
CA ARG A 88 -3.83 15.07 18.35
C ARG A 88 -4.60 13.89 17.74
N GLU A 89 -5.93 13.98 17.69
CA GLU A 89 -6.80 12.95 17.14
C GLU A 89 -6.59 12.84 15.63
N VAL A 90 -6.51 13.97 14.93
CA VAL A 90 -6.18 14.02 13.48
C VAL A 90 -4.83 13.37 13.21
N THR A 91 -3.79 13.73 13.99
CA THR A 91 -2.45 13.15 13.82
C THR A 91 -2.44 11.64 14.08
N ALA A 92 -3.22 11.15 15.05
CA ALA A 92 -3.32 9.71 15.32
C ALA A 92 -3.95 8.98 14.12
N CYS A 93 -5.09 9.47 13.60
CA CYS A 93 -5.73 8.93 12.41
C CYS A 93 -4.78 8.91 11.20
N LEU A 94 -4.14 10.05 10.90
CA LEU A 94 -3.22 10.15 9.76
C LEU A 94 -2.03 9.19 9.88
N ARG A 95 -1.53 8.95 11.10
CA ARG A 95 -0.46 7.97 11.34
C ARG A 95 -0.91 6.55 11.02
N THR A 96 -2.12 6.16 11.40
CA THR A 96 -2.70 4.86 11.02
C THR A 96 -2.75 4.71 9.50
N LEU A 97 -3.32 5.69 8.80
CA LEU A 97 -3.46 5.67 7.34
C LEU A 97 -2.09 5.64 6.62
N VAL A 98 -1.13 6.43 7.10
CA VAL A 98 0.21 6.51 6.48
C VAL A 98 1.05 5.28 6.77
N ARG A 99 0.99 4.70 7.98
CA ARG A 99 1.72 3.46 8.30
C ARG A 99 1.35 2.33 7.36
N ARG A 100 0.06 2.15 7.10
CA ARG A 100 -0.47 1.22 6.09
C ARG A 100 0.19 1.42 4.72
N ARG A 101 0.20 2.66 4.21
CA ARG A 101 0.81 3.00 2.91
C ARG A 101 2.31 2.74 2.87
N VAL A 102 3.01 3.10 3.94
CA VAL A 102 4.45 2.90 4.06
C VAL A 102 4.78 1.42 4.13
N ALA A 103 4.03 0.60 4.85
CA ALA A 103 4.22 -0.84 4.90
C ALA A 103 4.11 -1.50 3.52
N ALA A 104 3.17 -1.03 2.69
CA ALA A 104 3.04 -1.48 1.30
C ALA A 104 4.17 -0.96 0.39
N ALA A 105 4.51 0.33 0.44
CA ALA A 105 5.49 0.94 -0.45
C ALA A 105 6.94 0.57 -0.08
N HIS A 106 7.26 0.58 1.21
CA HIS A 106 8.60 0.38 1.74
C HIS A 106 8.54 -0.41 3.06
N PRO A 107 8.37 -1.73 3.01
CA PRO A 107 8.36 -2.56 4.21
C PRO A 107 9.64 -2.37 5.04
N GLY A 108 9.50 -2.29 6.37
CA GLY A 108 10.59 -2.11 7.33
C GLY A 108 11.06 -0.66 7.54
N TYR A 109 10.48 0.33 6.85
CA TYR A 109 10.87 1.73 7.00
C TYR A 109 10.60 2.32 8.41
N ASP A 110 9.63 1.77 9.12
CA ASP A 110 9.24 2.17 10.46
C ASP A 110 10.00 1.43 11.58
N SER A 111 10.99 0.60 11.22
CA SER A 111 11.72 -0.29 12.12
C SER A 111 13.11 0.22 12.56
N ASP A 112 13.47 1.48 12.23
CA ASP A 112 14.72 2.15 12.61
C ASP A 112 14.55 3.14 13.79
#